data_AF-H1D0T0-F1
#
_entry.id   AF-H1D0T0-F1
#
_cell.length_a   1.000
_cell.length_b   1.000
_cell.length_c   1.000
_cell.angle_alpha   90.00
_cell.angle_beta   90.00
_cell.angle_gamma   90.00
#
_symmetry.space_group_name_H-M   'P 1'
#
loop_
_entity.id
_entity.type
_entity.pdbx_description
1 polymer ?
#
loop_
_entity_poly.entity_id
_entity_poly.type
_entity_poly.pdbx_seq_one_letter_code
_entity_poly.pdbx_strand_id
1 'polypeptide(L)'
;MAKRTPTPGEKIAQEIYETYKPTTVEEMQSALKNVFGPLFEAALKGELDNHLGYPKNGSTPEDSKNTRNGYSRKNLKTSMGTVPIQVPRDREGTFEPQLIQKYQRDVSSIEGKVLAMYGRGMSQRDISS
;
A
#
# COMPACT_ATOMS: atom_id res chain seq x y z
N MET A 1 13.37 -3.77 35.90
CA MET A 1 12.23 -3.39 35.04
C MET A 1 12.44 -4.02 33.66
N ALA A 2 11.58 -4.94 33.23
CA ALA A 2 11.71 -5.55 31.90
C ALA A 2 11.43 -4.49 30.82
N LYS A 3 12.35 -4.32 29.87
CA LYS A 3 12.15 -3.39 28.75
C LYS A 3 10.99 -3.93 27.90
N ARG A 4 9.91 -3.16 27.73
CA ARG A 4 8.81 -3.52 26.81
C ARG A 4 9.39 -3.63 25.40
N THR A 5 9.13 -4.74 24.74
CA THR A 5 9.42 -4.88 23.30
C THR A 5 8.46 -3.99 22.52
N PRO A 6 8.95 -3.09 21.65
CA PRO A 6 8.11 -2.24 20.85
C PRO A 6 7.26 -3.06 19.86
N THR A 7 6.00 -2.69 19.76
CA THR A 7 5.03 -3.24 18.81
C THR A 7 5.47 -2.94 17.36
N PRO A 8 4.99 -3.70 16.36
CA PRO A 8 5.28 -3.40 14.96
C PRO A 8 4.90 -1.98 14.55
N GLY A 9 3.78 -1.46 15.06
CA GLY A 9 3.34 -0.09 14.79
C GLY A 9 4.30 0.97 15.36
N GLU A 10 4.82 0.76 16.57
CA GLU A 10 5.82 1.65 17.17
C GLU A 10 7.12 1.66 16.38
N LYS A 11 7.54 0.50 15.84
CA LYS A 11 8.74 0.42 14.98
C LYS A 11 8.58 1.22 13.69
N ILE A 12 7.44 1.08 13.02
CA ILE A 12 7.15 1.83 11.78
C ILE A 12 7.07 3.33 12.08
N ALA A 13 6.41 3.72 13.17
CA ALA A 13 6.34 5.13 13.58
C ALA A 13 7.72 5.72 13.87
N GLN A 14 8.59 4.95 14.52
CA GLN A 14 9.98 5.35 14.77
C GLN A 14 10.76 5.53 13.45
N GLU A 15 10.64 4.61 12.51
CA GLU A 15 11.31 4.68 11.21
C GLU A 15 10.85 5.88 10.37
N ILE A 16 9.54 6.17 10.36
CA ILE A 16 8.98 7.37 9.71
C ILE A 16 9.53 8.63 10.36
N TYR A 17 9.57 8.68 11.70
CA TYR A 17 10.11 9.83 12.42
C TYR A 17 11.60 10.03 12.16
N GLU A 18 12.40 8.97 12.15
CA GLU A 18 13.85 9.05 11.89
C GLU A 18 14.16 9.51 10.46
N THR A 19 13.34 9.09 9.48
CA THR A 19 13.52 9.44 8.06
C THR A 19 13.08 10.86 7.75
N TYR A 20 11.89 11.28 8.23
CA TYR A 20 11.29 12.57 7.84
C TYR A 20 11.47 13.68 8.87
N LYS A 21 11.78 13.34 10.14
CA LYS A 21 11.98 14.26 11.27
C LYS A 21 11.01 15.45 11.30
N PRO A 22 9.68 15.20 11.24
CA PRO A 22 8.71 16.28 11.20
C PRO A 22 8.73 17.07 12.50
N THR A 23 8.68 18.39 12.38
CA THR A 23 8.67 19.35 13.50
C THR A 23 7.30 20.00 13.67
N THR A 24 6.48 20.03 12.61
CA THR A 24 5.11 20.56 12.62
C THR A 24 4.08 19.48 12.30
N VAL A 25 2.80 19.80 12.55
CA VAL A 25 1.68 18.90 12.23
C VAL A 25 1.56 18.73 10.71
N GLU A 26 1.78 19.79 9.94
CA GLU A 26 1.76 19.78 8.47
C GLU A 26 2.88 18.88 7.90
N GLU A 27 4.07 18.94 8.48
CA GLU A 27 5.19 18.07 8.10
C GLU A 27 4.90 16.61 8.42
N MET A 28 4.24 16.34 9.55
CA MET A 28 3.80 14.99 9.91
C MET A 28 2.77 14.45 8.91
N GLN A 29 1.79 15.26 8.51
CA GLN A 29 0.81 14.87 7.48
C GLN A 29 1.47 14.61 6.12
N SER A 30 2.45 15.45 5.74
CA SER A 30 3.22 15.27 4.51
C SER A 30 4.06 13.99 4.54
N ALA A 31 4.71 13.68 5.67
CA ALA A 31 5.45 12.44 5.86
C ALA A 31 4.54 11.21 5.68
N LEU A 32 3.36 11.21 6.30
CA LEU A 32 2.37 10.13 6.13
C LEU A 32 1.92 10.01 4.67
N LYS A 33 1.61 11.12 4.01
CA LYS A 33 1.23 11.13 2.58
C LYS A 33 2.30 10.49 1.69
N ASN A 34 3.58 10.75 1.97
CA ASN A 34 4.69 10.16 1.21
C ASN A 34 4.85 8.65 1.44
N VAL A 35 4.35 8.13 2.56
CA VAL A 35 4.34 6.69 2.87
C VAL A 35 3.16 5.97 2.19
N PHE A 36 2.00 6.62 2.07
CA PHE A 36 0.80 5.99 1.50
C PHE A 36 0.97 5.56 0.03
N GLY A 37 1.63 6.35 -0.80
CA GLY A 37 1.87 5.99 -2.21
C GLY A 37 2.62 4.66 -2.35
N PRO A 38 3.84 4.53 -1.80
CA PRO A 38 4.59 3.28 -1.76
C PRO A 38 3.84 2.11 -1.12
N LEU A 39 3.03 2.37 -0.08
CA LEU A 39 2.22 1.32 0.55
C LEU A 39 1.19 0.73 -0.41
N PHE A 40 0.44 1.57 -1.13
CA PHE A 40 -0.49 1.10 -2.16
C PHE A 40 0.23 0.36 -3.29
N GLU A 41 1.39 0.85 -3.74
CA GLU A 41 2.19 0.15 -4.75
C GLU A 41 2.68 -1.21 -4.28
N ALA A 42 3.13 -1.34 -3.03
CA ALA A 42 3.59 -2.59 -2.46
C ALA A 42 2.45 -3.61 -2.39
N ALA A 43 1.26 -3.19 -1.95
CA ALA A 43 0.08 -4.05 -1.93
C ALA A 43 -0.31 -4.52 -3.34
N LEU A 44 -0.35 -3.61 -4.33
CA LEU A 44 -0.65 -3.97 -5.72
C LEU A 44 0.41 -4.88 -6.35
N LYS A 45 1.68 -4.74 -5.98
CA LYS A 45 2.75 -5.67 -6.40
C LYS A 45 2.53 -7.06 -5.82
N GLY A 46 2.15 -7.16 -4.54
CA GLY A 46 1.77 -8.42 -3.92
C GLY A 46 0.57 -9.08 -4.59
N GLU A 47 -0.45 -8.30 -4.96
CA GLU A 47 -1.59 -8.82 -5.74
C GLU A 47 -1.16 -9.35 -7.11
N LEU A 48 -0.26 -8.64 -7.81
CA LEU A 48 0.24 -9.11 -9.11
C LEU A 48 1.10 -10.37 -8.97
N ASP A 49 1.91 -10.47 -7.91
CA ASP A 49 2.70 -11.66 -7.60
C ASP A 49 1.78 -12.87 -7.39
N ASN A 50 0.67 -12.69 -6.65
CA ASN A 50 -0.35 -13.73 -6.49
C ASN A 50 -1.07 -14.07 -7.80
N HIS A 51 -1.42 -13.06 -8.61
CA HIS A 51 -2.09 -13.24 -9.92
C HIS A 51 -1.23 -14.04 -10.89
N LEU A 52 0.07 -13.76 -10.94
CA LEU A 52 1.01 -14.44 -11.82
C LEU A 52 1.52 -15.78 -11.24
N GLY A 53 1.43 -15.98 -9.93
CA GLY A 53 1.88 -17.20 -9.25
C GLY A 53 3.39 -17.26 -9.00
N TYR A 54 4.13 -16.16 -9.19
CA TYR A 54 5.56 -16.07 -8.92
C TYR A 54 5.95 -14.63 -8.60
N PRO A 55 6.99 -14.37 -7.78
CA PRO A 55 7.43 -13.01 -7.46
C PRO A 55 8.21 -12.35 -8.61
N LYS A 56 8.39 -11.01 -8.58
CA LYS A 56 9.08 -10.24 -9.64
C LYS A 56 10.44 -10.81 -10.08
N ASN A 57 11.23 -11.30 -9.12
CA ASN A 57 12.57 -11.87 -9.38
C ASN A 57 12.60 -13.40 -9.24
N GLY A 58 11.42 -14.05 -9.23
CA GLY A 58 11.32 -15.50 -9.22
C GLY A 58 11.40 -16.09 -10.62
N SER A 59 11.65 -17.40 -10.69
CA SER A 59 11.55 -18.15 -11.93
C SER A 59 10.12 -18.09 -12.45
N THR A 60 9.94 -17.63 -13.68
CA THR A 60 8.67 -17.73 -14.39
C THR A 60 8.35 -19.22 -14.59
N PRO A 61 7.15 -19.69 -14.23
CA PRO A 61 6.75 -21.07 -14.52
C PRO A 61 6.87 -21.37 -16.02
N GLU A 62 7.35 -22.56 -16.38
CA GLU A 62 7.60 -22.95 -17.78
C GLU A 62 6.34 -22.83 -18.65
N ASP A 63 5.15 -23.03 -18.06
CA ASP A 63 3.85 -22.92 -18.73
C ASP A 63 3.20 -21.53 -18.66
N SER A 64 3.86 -20.54 -18.06
CA SER A 64 3.28 -19.20 -17.88
C SER A 64 3.29 -18.42 -19.18
N LYS A 65 2.12 -18.28 -19.80
CA LYS A 65 1.90 -17.43 -20.99
C LYS A 65 1.94 -15.94 -20.66
N ASN A 66 1.69 -15.61 -19.39
CA ASN A 66 1.62 -14.23 -18.92
C ASN A 66 2.90 -13.82 -18.17
N THR A 67 3.26 -12.54 -18.28
CA THR A 67 4.46 -11.96 -17.66
C THR A 67 4.20 -10.54 -17.21
N ARG A 68 5.09 -9.97 -16.38
CA ARG A 68 5.00 -8.56 -15.99
C ARG A 68 5.33 -7.65 -17.16
N ASN A 69 4.58 -6.58 -17.34
CA ASN A 69 4.76 -5.62 -18.44
C ASN A 69 4.73 -4.17 -17.93
N GLY A 70 5.66 -3.86 -17.02
CA GLY A 70 5.87 -2.51 -16.51
C GLY A 70 4.76 -2.00 -15.60
N TYR A 71 4.57 -0.67 -15.61
CA TYR A 71 3.69 0.04 -14.70
C TYR A 71 2.87 1.11 -15.45
N SER A 72 1.67 1.39 -14.96
CA SER A 72 0.86 2.54 -15.37
C SER A 72 0.74 3.55 -14.24
N ARG A 73 0.76 4.84 -14.58
CA ARG A 73 0.58 5.92 -13.59
C ARG A 73 -0.91 6.10 -13.27
N LYS A 74 -1.24 6.18 -11.99
CA LYS A 74 -2.58 6.50 -11.49
C LYS A 74 -2.47 7.54 -10.38
N ASN A 75 -3.26 8.61 -10.46
CA ASN A 75 -3.38 9.60 -9.38
C ASN A 75 -4.57 9.23 -8.50
N LEU A 76 -4.30 8.84 -7.26
CA LEU A 76 -5.30 8.54 -6.24
C LEU A 76 -5.69 9.80 -5.50
N LYS A 77 -6.98 9.94 -5.21
CA LYS A 77 -7.54 10.94 -4.31
C LYS A 77 -7.66 10.31 -2.93
N THR A 78 -6.88 10.82 -2.00
CA THR A 78 -6.87 10.46 -0.58
C THR A 78 -7.44 11.64 0.23
N SER A 79 -7.80 11.42 1.48
CA SER A 79 -8.21 12.47 2.43
C SER A 79 -7.09 13.52 2.66
N MET A 80 -5.82 13.13 2.50
CA MET A 80 -4.66 14.03 2.56
C MET A 80 -4.26 14.60 1.19
N GLY A 81 -5.12 14.46 0.19
CA GLY A 81 -4.95 15.01 -1.16
C GLY A 81 -4.54 13.99 -2.21
N THR A 82 -4.02 14.47 -3.33
CA THR A 82 -3.68 13.59 -4.47
C THR A 82 -2.33 12.93 -4.27
N VAL A 83 -2.26 11.61 -4.46
CA VAL A 83 -1.04 10.79 -4.40
C VAL A 83 -0.84 10.07 -5.74
N PRO A 84 0.27 10.32 -6.46
CA PRO A 84 0.61 9.55 -7.65
C PRO A 84 1.15 8.17 -7.25
N ILE A 85 0.70 7.13 -7.94
CA ILE A 85 1.20 5.76 -7.77
C ILE A 85 1.49 5.09 -9.12
N GLN A 86 2.35 4.08 -9.08
CA GLN A 86 2.67 3.18 -10.18
C GLN A 86 1.96 1.83 -10.00
N VAL A 87 0.91 1.61 -10.79
CA VAL A 87 0.14 0.35 -10.78
C VAL A 87 0.87 -0.67 -11.66
N PRO A 88 1.26 -1.84 -11.13
CA PRO A 88 1.94 -2.86 -11.92
C PRO A 88 0.96 -3.50 -12.92
N ARG A 89 1.49 -4.01 -14.03
CA ARG A 89 0.69 -4.61 -15.11
C ARG A 89 1.25 -5.94 -15.55
N ASP A 90 0.35 -6.80 -16.02
CA ASP A 90 0.69 -8.01 -16.75
C ASP A 90 0.68 -7.77 -18.28
N ARG A 91 1.28 -8.69 -19.02
CA ARG A 91 1.46 -8.65 -20.48
C ARG A 91 0.14 -8.90 -21.20
N GLU A 92 -0.65 -9.84 -20.68
CA GLU A 92 -1.94 -10.22 -21.27
C GLU A 92 -3.09 -9.29 -20.88
N GLY A 93 -2.91 -8.42 -19.87
CA GLY A 93 -3.92 -7.46 -19.43
C GLY A 93 -5.05 -8.06 -18.59
N THR A 94 -4.86 -9.29 -18.11
CA THR A 94 -5.81 -10.08 -17.32
C THR A 94 -5.82 -9.72 -15.84
N PHE A 95 -4.82 -8.97 -15.36
CA PHE A 95 -4.73 -8.57 -13.96
C PHE A 95 -5.85 -7.56 -13.61
N GLU A 96 -6.65 -7.90 -12.62
CA GLU A 96 -7.73 -7.08 -12.04
C GLU A 96 -7.48 -6.85 -10.54
N PRO A 97 -6.86 -5.71 -10.15
CA PRO A 97 -6.53 -5.44 -8.76
C PRO A 97 -7.79 -5.32 -7.90
N GLN A 98 -7.74 -5.87 -6.69
CA GLN A 98 -8.87 -5.88 -5.75
C GLN A 98 -8.84 -4.69 -4.79
N LEU A 99 -7.65 -4.33 -4.29
CA LEU A 99 -7.50 -3.20 -3.37
C LEU A 99 -7.89 -1.86 -4.02
N ILE A 100 -7.47 -1.64 -5.27
CA ILE A 100 -7.81 -0.44 -6.05
C ILE A 100 -8.23 -0.88 -7.44
N GLN A 101 -9.53 -0.98 -7.65
CA GLN A 101 -10.11 -1.46 -8.90
C GLN A 101 -9.65 -0.62 -10.11
N LYS A 102 -9.77 -1.20 -11.31
CA LYS A 102 -9.53 -0.46 -12.55
C LYS A 102 -10.42 0.78 -12.59
N TYR A 103 -9.83 1.90 -13.04
CA TYR A 103 -10.47 3.23 -13.10
C TYR A 103 -10.89 3.87 -11.77
N GLN A 104 -10.94 3.12 -10.66
CA GLN A 104 -11.11 3.69 -9.33
C GLN A 104 -9.93 4.60 -9.01
N ARG A 105 -10.25 5.84 -8.64
CA ARG A 105 -9.28 6.88 -8.25
C ARG A 105 -9.54 7.45 -6.87
N ASP A 106 -10.74 7.29 -6.32
CA ASP A 106 -11.06 7.75 -4.97
C ASP A 106 -10.87 6.60 -3.97
N VAL A 107 -9.99 6.82 -3.01
CA VAL A 107 -9.66 5.89 -1.92
C VAL A 107 -9.81 6.55 -0.55
N SER A 108 -10.36 7.76 -0.49
CA SER A 108 -10.57 8.52 0.76
C SER A 108 -11.43 7.75 1.77
N SER A 109 -12.41 6.98 1.28
CA SER A 109 -13.28 6.13 2.09
C SER A 109 -12.57 4.93 2.71
N ILE A 110 -11.53 4.41 2.07
CA ILE A 110 -10.71 3.29 2.58
C ILE A 110 -9.71 3.81 3.61
N GLU A 111 -9.05 4.93 3.31
CA GLU A 111 -8.08 5.56 4.21
C GLU A 111 -8.71 5.94 5.56
N GLY A 112 -9.89 6.57 5.54
CA GLY A 112 -10.61 6.91 6.76
C GLY A 112 -11.00 5.69 7.60
N LYS A 113 -11.35 4.56 6.96
CA LYS A 113 -11.65 3.30 7.66
C LYS A 113 -10.39 2.69 8.26
N VAL A 114 -9.29 2.62 7.52
CA VAL A 114 -8.00 2.12 8.03
C VAL A 114 -7.51 2.95 9.21
N LEU A 115 -7.59 4.28 9.13
CA LEU A 115 -7.18 5.18 10.22
C LEU A 115 -8.11 5.04 11.44
N ALA A 116 -9.42 4.96 11.23
CA ALA A 116 -10.39 4.79 12.30
C ALA A 116 -10.30 3.41 12.99
N MET A 117 -9.91 2.36 12.26
CA MET A 117 -9.68 1.01 12.79
C MET A 117 -8.45 0.97 13.67
N TYR A 118 -7.34 1.58 13.24
CA TYR A 118 -6.13 1.70 14.07
C TYR A 118 -6.34 2.60 15.28
N GLY A 119 -7.04 3.74 15.12
CA GLY A 119 -7.35 4.64 16.23
C GLY A 119 -8.29 4.04 17.29
N ARG A 120 -9.08 3.02 16.93
CA ARG A 120 -9.99 2.30 17.85
C ARG A 120 -9.48 0.92 18.30
N GLY A 121 -8.37 0.42 17.75
CA GLY A 121 -7.79 -0.88 18.11
C GLY A 121 -8.56 -2.11 17.58
N MET A 122 -9.28 -2.00 16.45
CA MET A 122 -10.03 -3.12 15.86
C MET A 122 -9.11 -4.08 15.08
N SER A 123 -9.38 -5.39 15.10
CA SER A 123 -8.52 -6.41 14.51
C SER A 123 -8.75 -6.55 13.00
N GLN A 124 -7.76 -7.07 12.24
CA GLN A 124 -7.88 -7.28 10.79
C GLN A 124 -9.12 -8.07 10.33
N ARG A 125 -9.71 -8.90 11.22
CA ARG A 125 -10.94 -9.67 10.92
C ARG A 125 -12.20 -8.80 10.95
N ASP A 126 -12.20 -7.75 11.75
CA ASP A 126 -13.31 -6.80 11.84
C ASP A 126 -13.35 -5.85 10.63
N ILE A 127 -12.25 -5.81 9.87
CA ILE A 127 -12.03 -4.94 8.70
C ILE A 127 -12.60 -5.57 7.42
N SER A 128 -12.72 -6.89 7.35
CA SER A 128 -13.13 -7.61 6.14
C SER A 128 -14.63 -7.90 6.04
N SER A 129 -15.46 -7.30 6.91
CA SER A 129 -16.93 -7.41 6.86
C SER A 129 -17.61 -6.16 6.31
#